data_AF-A0A3B3XL28-F1
#
_entry.id   AF-A0A3B3XL28-F1
#
_cell.length_a   1.000
_cell.length_b   1.000
_cell.length_c   1.000
_cell.angle_alpha   90.00
_cell.angle_beta   90.00
_cell.angle_gamma   90.00
#
_symmetry.space_group_name_H-M   'P 1'
#
loop_
_entity.id
_entity.type
_entity.pdbx_description
1 polymer ?
#
loop_
_entity_poly.entity_id
_entity_poly.type
_entity_poly.pdbx_seq_one_letter_code
_entity_poly.pdbx_strand_id
1 'polypeptide(L)'
;SPHPVKTVKDTLPPQIKPCPDRTYDLKIGQPTVSYFLKQAAGIAKGAGKTGHETAGMVSVKAVYEIAKVKGQDECFKIRDTSLETVVKTIIGSARSLGIQVVNDLSADEYKVFLEQREEKLKADAAAAAAAAAAEATAGKRK
;
A
#
# COMPACT_ATOMS: atom_id res chain seq x y z
N SER A 1 -14.33 -14.80 -27.20
CA SER A 1 -13.26 -15.57 -26.55
C SER A 1 -12.91 -14.94 -25.22
N PRO A 2 -12.97 -15.67 -24.09
CA PRO A 2 -12.45 -15.15 -22.84
C PRO A 2 -10.92 -15.22 -22.91
N HIS A 3 -10.26 -14.06 -22.88
CA HIS A 3 -8.80 -14.02 -22.80
C HIS A 3 -8.36 -14.57 -21.44
N PRO A 4 -7.29 -15.40 -21.38
CA PRO A 4 -6.74 -15.87 -20.13
C PRO A 4 -6.07 -14.70 -19.42
N VAL A 5 -6.81 -14.04 -18.52
CA VAL A 5 -6.23 -13.11 -17.54
C VAL A 5 -5.40 -13.95 -16.59
N LYS A 6 -4.07 -13.92 -16.81
CA LYS A 6 -3.08 -14.47 -15.90
C LYS A 6 -3.44 -13.99 -14.51
N THR A 7 -3.72 -14.92 -13.60
CA THR A 7 -4.04 -14.64 -12.20
C THR A 7 -2.79 -14.08 -11.53
N VAL A 8 -2.55 -12.79 -11.72
CA VAL A 8 -1.61 -12.04 -10.89
C VAL A 8 -2.35 -11.76 -9.60
N LYS A 9 -1.79 -12.23 -8.49
CA LYS A 9 -2.30 -12.03 -7.11
C LYS A 9 -2.08 -10.56 -6.68
N ASP A 10 -2.30 -9.64 -7.61
CA ASP A 10 -2.11 -8.21 -7.47
C ASP A 10 -3.50 -7.57 -7.44
N THR A 11 -3.74 -6.67 -6.48
CA THR A 11 -4.94 -5.86 -6.42
C THR A 11 -4.92 -4.83 -7.56
N LEU A 12 -5.22 -5.28 -8.77
CA LEU A 12 -5.47 -4.43 -9.93
C LEU A 12 -6.89 -3.91 -9.83
N PRO A 13 -7.12 -2.59 -9.81
CA PRO A 13 -8.47 -2.04 -9.76
C PRO A 13 -9.17 -2.27 -11.11
N PRO A 14 -10.28 -3.05 -11.16
CA PRO A 14 -11.07 -3.15 -12.38
C PRO A 14 -11.84 -1.85 -12.57
N GLN A 15 -11.62 -1.17 -13.70
CA GLN A 15 -12.50 -0.08 -14.11
C GLN A 15 -13.57 -0.66 -15.03
N ILE A 16 -14.79 -0.75 -14.51
CA ILE A 16 -15.96 -1.17 -15.26
C ILE A 16 -16.68 0.09 -15.74
N LYS A 17 -16.73 0.31 -17.06
CA LYS A 17 -17.55 1.35 -17.66
C LYS A 17 -18.81 0.73 -18.27
N PRO A 18 -20.01 1.09 -17.80
CA PRO A 18 -21.25 0.64 -18.42
C PRO A 18 -21.50 1.42 -19.71
N CYS A 19 -21.72 0.69 -20.81
CA CYS A 19 -22.07 1.26 -22.10
C CYS A 19 -23.60 1.24 -22.30
N PRO A 20 -24.18 2.17 -23.08
CA PRO A 20 -25.64 2.30 -23.27
C PRO A 20 -26.28 1.06 -23.91
N ASP A 21 -25.49 0.24 -24.58
CA ASP A 21 -25.83 -1.03 -25.21
C ASP A 21 -25.85 -2.24 -24.25
N ARG A 22 -25.82 -2.01 -22.92
CA ARG A 22 -25.72 -3.04 -21.85
C ARG A 22 -24.43 -3.87 -21.89
N THR A 23 -23.44 -3.43 -22.65
CA THR A 23 -22.10 -4.03 -22.64
C THR A 23 -21.23 -3.38 -21.57
N TYR A 24 -20.26 -4.13 -21.05
CA TYR A 24 -19.33 -3.65 -20.02
C TYR A 24 -17.91 -3.63 -20.58
N ASP A 25 -17.30 -2.45 -20.63
CA ASP A 25 -15.88 -2.32 -20.92
C ASP A 25 -15.07 -2.51 -19.64
N LEU A 26 -14.28 -3.58 -19.61
CA LEU A 26 -13.36 -3.91 -18.52
C LEU A 26 -11.95 -3.42 -18.87
N LYS A 27 -11.50 -2.36 -18.20
CA LYS A 27 -10.11 -1.90 -18.27
C LYS A 27 -9.37 -2.27 -16.99
N ILE A 28 -8.29 -3.05 -17.15
CA ILE A 28 -7.40 -3.43 -16.05
C ILE A 28 -6.33 -2.34 -15.95
N GLY A 29 -6.36 -1.57 -14.86
CA GLY A 29 -5.37 -0.52 -14.59
C GLY A 29 -4.08 -1.06 -14.01
N GLN A 30 -3.11 -0.17 -13.79
CA GLN A 30 -1.87 -0.50 -13.09
C GLN A 30 -2.11 -0.82 -11.60
N PRO A 31 -1.18 -1.56 -10.94
CA PRO A 31 -1.26 -1.82 -9.51
C PRO A 31 -1.44 -0.56 -8.67
N THR A 32 -2.09 -0.69 -7.52
CA THR A 32 -2.32 0.44 -6.61
C THR A 32 -1.00 1.00 -6.06
N VAL A 33 -0.99 2.29 -5.71
CA VAL A 33 0.18 2.91 -5.07
C VAL A 33 0.56 2.20 -3.77
N SER A 34 -0.44 1.70 -3.01
CA SER A 34 -0.21 0.91 -1.80
C SER A 34 0.61 -0.34 -2.07
N TYR A 35 0.40 -1.02 -3.20
CA TYR A 35 1.18 -2.19 -3.58
C TYR A 35 2.64 -1.82 -3.84
N PHE A 36 2.89 -0.80 -4.67
CA PHE A 36 4.26 -0.36 -4.96
C PHE A 36 5.02 0.08 -3.71
N LEU A 37 4.36 0.82 -2.81
CA LEU A 37 4.97 1.26 -1.57
C LEU A 37 5.28 0.11 -0.62
N LYS A 38 4.40 -0.90 -0.53
CA LYS A 38 4.64 -2.10 0.27
C LYS A 38 5.81 -2.92 -0.25
N GLN A 39 5.92 -3.07 -1.57
CA GLN A 39 7.04 -3.76 -2.21
C GLN A 39 8.36 -2.99 -2.02
N ALA A 40 8.35 -1.67 -2.24
CA ALA A 40 9.52 -0.83 -2.02
C ALA A 40 9.97 -0.80 -0.55
N ALA A 41 9.03 -0.92 0.37
CA ALA A 41 9.27 -1.01 1.81
C ALA A 41 9.33 -2.45 2.33
N GLY A 42 9.42 -3.47 1.48
CA GLY A 42 9.54 -4.88 1.91
C GLY A 42 8.49 -5.38 2.93
N ILE A 43 7.32 -4.74 3.04
CA ILE A 43 6.33 -5.02 4.09
C ILE A 43 5.05 -5.63 3.52
N ALA A 44 4.52 -6.66 4.20
CA ALA A 44 3.26 -7.26 3.81
C ALA A 44 2.04 -6.46 4.30
N LYS A 45 2.14 -5.85 5.49
CA LYS A 45 1.06 -5.13 6.17
C LYS A 45 1.51 -3.73 6.56
N GLY A 46 0.64 -2.73 6.36
CA GLY A 46 0.87 -1.36 6.81
C GLY A 46 0.77 -1.20 8.32
N ALA A 47 0.95 0.02 8.82
CA ALA A 47 0.87 0.31 10.26
C ALA A 47 -0.54 0.04 10.80
N GLY A 48 -0.64 -0.62 11.96
CA GLY A 48 -1.91 -0.77 12.67
C GLY A 48 -2.38 0.54 13.29
N LYS A 49 -1.44 1.36 13.75
CA LYS A 49 -1.66 2.70 14.31
C LYS A 49 -0.77 3.71 13.59
N THR A 50 -1.26 4.23 12.46
CA THR A 50 -0.57 5.25 11.67
C THR A 50 -0.19 6.46 12.55
N GLY A 51 1.09 6.82 12.59
CA GLY A 51 1.62 7.95 13.37
C GLY A 51 2.22 7.58 14.73
N HIS A 52 1.82 6.45 15.32
CA HIS A 52 2.49 5.88 16.50
C HIS A 52 3.56 4.86 16.11
N GLU A 53 3.35 4.21 14.97
CA GLU A 53 4.21 3.16 14.45
C GLU A 53 4.63 3.48 13.02
N THR A 54 5.93 3.32 12.76
CA THR A 54 6.45 3.30 11.39
C THR A 54 6.42 1.85 10.90
N ALA A 55 5.69 1.59 9.82
CA ALA A 55 5.59 0.27 9.22
C ALA A 55 6.74 -0.05 8.28
N GLY A 56 7.33 0.98 7.66
CA GLY A 56 8.44 0.81 6.73
C GLY A 56 9.08 2.15 6.39
N MET A 57 10.22 2.09 5.71
CA MET A 57 10.92 3.26 5.19
C MET A 57 11.14 3.09 3.70
N VAL A 58 11.02 4.17 2.93
CA VAL A 58 11.30 4.19 1.50
C VAL A 58 12.16 5.39 1.15
N SER A 59 13.04 5.23 0.17
CA SER A 59 13.87 6.32 -0.30
C SER A 59 13.09 7.28 -1.22
N VAL A 60 13.49 8.54 -1.25
CA VAL A 60 12.93 9.51 -2.22
C VAL A 60 13.13 9.04 -3.67
N LYS A 61 14.24 8.35 -3.95
CA LYS A 61 14.51 7.75 -5.27
C LYS A 61 13.46 6.71 -5.64
N ALA A 62 13.13 5.79 -4.73
CA ALA A 62 12.10 4.78 -4.95
C ALA A 62 10.72 5.42 -5.19
N VAL A 63 10.37 6.47 -4.44
CA VAL A 63 9.11 7.21 -4.64
C VAL A 63 9.06 7.83 -6.05
N TYR A 64 10.19 8.38 -6.52
CA TYR A 64 10.28 8.99 -7.85
C TYR A 64 10.17 7.95 -8.98
N GLU A 65 10.76 6.76 -8.82
CA GLU A 65 10.60 5.66 -9.76
C GLU A 65 9.15 5.17 -9.82
N ILE A 66 8.50 5.01 -8.66
CA ILE A 66 7.08 4.66 -8.59
C ILE A 66 6.24 5.75 -9.27
N ALA A 67 6.56 7.03 -9.07
CA ALA A 67 5.87 8.14 -9.70
C ALA A 67 6.00 8.14 -11.23
N LYS A 68 7.18 7.78 -11.76
CA LYS A 68 7.39 7.63 -13.21
C LYS A 68 6.55 6.51 -13.80
N VAL A 69 6.53 5.34 -13.15
CA VAL A 69 5.74 4.19 -13.60
C VAL A 69 4.25 4.50 -13.52
N LYS A 70 3.80 5.02 -12.36
CA LYS A 70 2.40 5.34 -12.10
C LYS A 70 1.90 6.53 -12.94
N GLY A 71 2.77 7.48 -13.26
CA GLY A 71 2.43 8.65 -14.10
C GLY A 71 2.06 8.28 -15.54
N GLN A 72 2.45 7.09 -16.01
CA GLN A 72 2.03 6.56 -17.31
C GLN A 72 0.63 5.92 -17.29
N ASP A 73 0.00 5.82 -16.12
CA ASP A 73 -1.36 5.30 -15.97
C ASP A 73 -2.38 6.30 -16.55
N GLU A 74 -3.46 5.77 -17.14
CA GLU A 74 -4.46 6.56 -17.86
C GLU A 74 -5.12 7.61 -16.95
N CYS A 75 -5.25 7.31 -15.66
CA CYS A 75 -5.79 8.24 -14.65
C CYS A 75 -4.96 9.53 -14.53
N PHE A 76 -3.63 9.44 -14.65
CA PHE A 76 -2.74 10.61 -14.51
C PHE A 76 -2.57 11.35 -15.84
N LYS A 77 -2.55 10.63 -16.96
CA LYS A 77 -2.55 11.23 -18.32
C LYS A 77 -3.78 12.11 -18.56
N ILE A 78 -4.97 11.65 -18.16
CA ILE A 78 -6.22 12.41 -18.35
C ILE A 78 -6.21 13.71 -17.54
N ARG A 79 -5.44 13.77 -16.45
CA ARG A 79 -5.41 14.92 -15.53
C ARG A 79 -4.24 15.88 -15.78
N ASP A 80 -3.45 15.66 -16.84
CA ASP A 80 -2.26 16.46 -17.20
C ASP A 80 -1.38 16.81 -15.97
N THR A 81 -1.24 15.83 -15.08
CA THR A 81 -0.69 16.08 -13.75
C THR A 81 0.84 16.08 -13.81
N SER A 82 1.46 17.18 -13.38
CA SER A 82 2.91 17.28 -13.30
C SER A 82 3.49 16.15 -12.42
N LEU A 83 4.68 15.67 -12.78
CA LEU A 83 5.33 14.56 -12.08
C LEU A 83 5.53 14.86 -10.58
N GLU A 84 5.76 16.13 -10.23
CA GLU A 84 5.82 16.61 -8.84
C GLU A 84 4.52 16.38 -8.06
N THR A 85 3.37 16.59 -8.70
CA THR A 85 2.06 16.39 -8.08
C THR A 85 1.78 14.89 -7.89
N VAL A 86 2.22 14.05 -8.82
CA VAL A 86 2.17 12.59 -8.67
C VAL A 86 3.02 12.14 -7.49
N VAL A 87 4.25 12.66 -7.37
CA VAL A 87 5.15 12.38 -6.23
C VAL A 87 4.50 12.80 -4.91
N LYS A 88 3.96 14.02 -4.81
CA LYS A 88 3.24 14.49 -3.60
C LYS A 88 2.09 13.55 -3.22
N THR A 89 1.34 13.08 -4.20
CA THR A 89 0.23 12.13 -3.98
C THR A 89 0.71 10.79 -3.43
N ILE A 90 1.83 10.28 -3.95
CA ILE A 90 2.43 9.02 -3.48
C ILE A 90 3.01 9.19 -2.08
N ILE A 91 3.66 10.31 -1.77
CA ILE A 91 4.15 10.63 -0.43
C ILE A 91 2.99 10.66 0.58
N GLY A 92 1.87 11.30 0.22
CA GLY A 92 0.67 11.29 1.05
C GLY A 92 0.14 9.87 1.32
N SER A 93 0.14 9.03 0.28
CA SER A 93 -0.26 7.62 0.41
C SER A 93 0.69 6.81 1.30
N ALA A 94 2.00 7.07 1.23
CA ALA A 94 3.00 6.47 2.10
C ALA A 94 2.77 6.84 3.57
N ARG A 95 2.49 8.12 3.83
CA ARG A 95 2.17 8.60 5.19
C ARG A 95 0.95 7.90 5.77
N SER A 96 -0.11 7.72 4.99
CA SER A 96 -1.32 7.00 5.45
C SER A 96 -1.08 5.53 5.79
N LEU A 97 -0.12 4.89 5.10
CA LEU A 97 0.29 3.50 5.38
C LEU A 97 1.27 3.38 6.56
N GLY A 98 1.72 4.51 7.11
CA GLY A 98 2.76 4.56 8.14
C GLY A 98 4.17 4.31 7.58
N ILE A 99 4.39 4.59 6.30
CA ILE A 99 5.69 4.47 5.66
C ILE A 99 6.38 5.84 5.69
N GLN A 100 7.60 5.88 6.22
CA GLN A 100 8.41 7.09 6.28
C GLN A 100 9.28 7.24 5.04
N VAL A 101 9.28 8.43 4.44
CA VAL A 101 10.14 8.74 3.30
C VAL A 101 11.45 9.31 3.83
N VAL A 102 12.58 8.72 3.43
CA VAL A 102 13.92 9.10 3.87
C VAL A 102 14.79 9.43 2.65
N ASN A 103 15.72 10.37 2.79
CA ASN A 103 16.62 10.75 1.69
C ASN A 103 17.70 9.69 1.44
N ASP A 104 18.37 9.27 2.51
CA ASP A 104 19.45 8.29 2.50
C ASP A 104 19.05 7.10 3.36
N LEU A 105 18.93 5.93 2.73
CA LEU A 105 18.60 4.68 3.41
C LEU A 105 19.78 3.74 3.25
N SER A 106 20.49 3.45 4.35
CA SER A 106 21.52 2.41 4.34
C SER A 106 20.87 1.04 4.52
N ALA A 107 21.37 0.04 3.79
CA ALA A 107 20.79 -1.31 3.81
C ALA A 107 20.89 -1.96 5.19
N ASP A 108 21.92 -1.63 5.97
CA ASP A 108 22.17 -2.21 7.28
C ASP A 108 21.25 -1.62 8.36
N GLU A 109 21.03 -0.30 8.37
CA GLU A 109 20.05 0.33 9.25
C GLU A 109 18.64 -0.20 9.00
N TYR A 110 18.31 -0.46 7.73
CA TYR A 110 17.00 -0.96 7.36
C TYR A 110 16.75 -2.39 7.84
N LYS A 111 17.76 -3.26 7.83
CA LYS A 111 17.63 -4.62 8.38
C LYS A 111 17.37 -4.59 9.88
N VAL A 112 18.12 -3.78 10.62
CA VAL A 112 17.93 -3.59 12.06
C VAL A 112 16.52 -3.08 12.35
N PHE A 113 16.01 -2.15 11.53
CA PHE A 113 14.64 -1.66 11.67
C PHE A 113 13.59 -2.75 11.44
N LEU A 114 13.79 -3.62 10.44
CA LEU A 114 12.86 -4.73 10.17
C LEU A 114 12.85 -5.74 11.32
N GLU A 115 14.00 -6.10 11.88
CA GLU A 115 14.10 -7.00 13.04
C GLU A 115 13.36 -6.41 14.26
N GLN A 116 13.63 -5.14 14.58
CA GLN A 116 12.93 -4.43 15.67
C GLN A 116 11.41 -4.36 15.45
N ARG A 117 10.98 -4.22 14.18
CA ARG A 117 9.56 -4.18 13.83
C ARG A 117 8.92 -5.55 13.97
N GLU A 118 9.60 -6.63 13.59
CA GLU A 118 9.10 -8.00 13.78
C GLU A 118 8.93 -8.33 15.26
N GLU A 119 9.87 -7.94 16.12
CA GLU A 119 9.74 -8.09 17.56
C GLU A 119 8.55 -7.31 18.12
N LYS A 120 8.38 -6.05 17.71
CA LYS A 120 7.21 -5.24 18.08
C LYS A 120 5.91 -5.86 17.59
N LEU A 121 5.85 -6.29 16.34
CA LEU A 121 4.66 -6.92 15.77
C LEU A 121 4.29 -8.21 16.51
N LYS A 122 5.28 -9.00 16.93
CA LYS A 122 5.07 -10.18 17.79
C LYS A 122 4.50 -9.80 19.16
N ALA A 123 5.03 -8.73 19.78
CA ALA A 123 4.51 -8.22 21.05
C ALA A 123 3.08 -7.65 20.93
N ASP A 124 2.81 -6.85 19.90
CA ASP A 124 1.50 -6.27 19.62
C ASP A 124 0.47 -7.35 19.26
N ALA A 125 0.87 -8.40 18.54
CA ALA A 125 -0.01 -9.54 18.24
C ALA A 125 -0.38 -10.31 19.52
N ALA A 126 0.55 -10.50 20.45
CA ALA A 126 0.26 -11.11 21.76
C ALA A 126 -0.70 -10.22 22.59
N ALA A 127 -0.50 -8.90 22.57
CA ALA A 127 -1.39 -7.95 23.24
C ALA A 127 -2.78 -7.89 22.60
N ALA A 128 -2.87 -7.92 21.26
CA ALA A 128 -4.13 -7.93 20.52
C ALA A 128 -4.89 -9.25 20.71
N ALA A 129 -4.21 -10.39 20.82
CA ALA A 129 -4.84 -11.66 21.15
C ALA A 129 -5.44 -11.64 22.57
N ALA A 130 -4.75 -11.02 23.54
CA ALA A 130 -5.28 -10.84 24.89
C ALA A 130 -6.49 -9.88 24.93
N ALA A 131 -6.47 -8.80 24.14
CA ALA A 131 -7.61 -7.86 24.03
C ALA A 131 -8.83 -8.48 23.31
N ALA A 132 -8.61 -9.24 22.24
CA ALA A 132 -9.69 -9.93 21.53
C ALA A 132 -10.35 -11.04 22.38
N ALA A 133 -9.60 -11.68 23.29
CA ALA A 133 -10.17 -12.62 24.25
C ALA A 133 -11.07 -11.94 25.31
N ALA A 134 -10.76 -10.68 25.67
CA ALA A 134 -11.61 -9.88 26.56
C ALA A 134 -12.90 -9.39 25.86
N GLU A 135 -12.86 -9.04 24.58
CA GLU A 135 -14.06 -8.64 23.83
C GLU A 135 -14.99 -9.83 23.53
N ALA A 136 -14.45 -11.04 23.35
CA ALA A 136 -15.26 -12.26 23.18
C ALA A 136 -16.04 -12.66 24.45
N THR A 137 -15.61 -12.22 25.64
CA THR A 137 -16.30 -12.52 26.91
C THR A 137 -17.41 -11.53 27.27
N ALA A 138 -17.52 -10.40 26.57
CA ALA A 138 -18.59 -9.41 26.77
C ALA A 138 -19.83 -9.65 25.89
N GLY A 139 -19.70 -10.35 24.75
CA GLY A 139 -20.80 -10.63 23.81
C GLY A 139 -21.85 -11.64 24.28
N LYS A 140 -21.76 -12.16 25.51
CA LYS A 140 -22.72 -13.11 26.08
C LYS A 140 -23.42 -12.58 27.33
N ARG A 141 -23.75 -11.28 27.40
CA ARG A 141 -24.72 -10.78 28.39
C ARG A 141 -25.60 -9.67 27.81
N LYS A 142 -26.82 -10.11 27.48
CA LYS A 142 -28.11 -9.40 27.48
C LYS A 142 -28.72 -9.12 26.11
#